data_AF-A0A958ZHH6-F1
#
_entry.id   AF-A0A958ZHH6-F1
#
_cell.length_a   1.000
_cell.length_b   1.000
_cell.length_c   1.000
_cell.angle_alpha   90.00
_cell.angle_beta   90.00
_cell.angle_gamma   90.00
#
_symmetry.space_group_name_H-M   'P 1'
#
loop_
_entity.id
_entity.type
_entity.pdbx_description
1 polymer ?
#
loop_
_entity_poly.entity_id
_entity_poly.type
_entity_poly.pdbx_seq_one_letter_code
_entity_poly.pdbx_strand_id
1 'polypeptide(L)'
;MKEVKHISHKELQETRLYRIAMFVVISMFMAHGAFIGLFWYLGVQELAYLNLFFSMPMILTGFYCVQRKWIWTLAFVSFTEILVHAIVAIYFIGWESGFYFYLLVSVVVTQSYPWKMFAKFIMVLIFGGITLAMYLFFHETKYSLEREIVQGLYVMNMVVGVGITAAYVWYQVKMSMTFEKELDAANADLKENNDLILEQKTEIEEAHKEIKDSISYAKRIQSAILPPDSMIKKHLP
;
A
#
# COMPACT_ATOMS: atom_id res chain seq x y z
N MET A 1 30.72 1.92 -11.09
CA MET A 1 29.30 1.58 -11.29
C MET A 1 28.55 1.89 -10.01
N LYS A 2 27.52 2.75 -10.06
CA LYS A 2 26.58 2.87 -8.93
C LYS A 2 25.70 1.62 -8.98
N GLU A 3 25.69 0.82 -7.93
CA GLU A 3 24.68 -0.23 -7.76
C GLU A 3 23.30 0.43 -7.77
N VAL A 4 22.57 0.25 -8.87
CA VAL A 4 21.15 0.58 -8.91
C VAL A 4 20.47 -0.47 -8.04
N LYS A 5 20.17 -0.10 -6.80
CA LYS A 5 19.46 -0.96 -5.86
C LYS A 5 18.04 -1.16 -6.41
N HIS A 6 17.81 -2.30 -7.05
CA HIS A 6 16.52 -2.63 -7.64
C HIS A 6 15.53 -2.89 -6.50
N ILE A 7 14.79 -1.86 -6.09
CA ILE A 7 13.71 -2.02 -5.11
C ILE A 7 12.56 -2.72 -5.83
N SER A 8 12.10 -3.85 -5.31
CA SER A 8 11.00 -4.58 -5.94
C SER A 8 9.69 -3.77 -5.81
N HIS A 9 8.79 -3.93 -6.78
CA HIS A 9 7.45 -3.32 -6.75
C HIS A 9 6.72 -3.63 -5.43
N LYS A 10 6.94 -4.82 -4.86
CA LYS A 10 6.38 -5.25 -3.58
C LYS A 10 6.93 -4.43 -2.41
N GLU A 11 8.23 -4.19 -2.34
CA GLU A 11 8.86 -3.40 -1.27
C GLU A 11 8.44 -1.93 -1.32
N LEU A 12 8.25 -1.38 -2.52
CA LEU A 12 7.72 -0.03 -2.72
C LEU A 12 6.27 0.10 -2.23
N GLN A 13 5.42 -0.88 -2.58
CA GLN A 13 4.03 -0.94 -2.09
C GLN A 13 3.96 -1.06 -0.57
N GLU A 14 4.79 -1.91 0.04
CA GLU A 14 4.86 -2.05 1.49
C GLU A 14 5.33 -0.75 2.15
N THR A 15 6.37 -0.11 1.61
CA THR A 15 6.90 1.16 2.15
C THR A 15 5.87 2.29 2.08
N ARG A 16 5.07 2.35 1.01
CA ARG A 16 3.93 3.27 0.89
C ARG A 16 2.89 3.01 1.97
N LEU A 17 2.48 1.75 2.13
CA LEU A 17 1.47 1.35 3.10
C LEU A 17 1.85 1.74 4.53
N TYR A 18 3.11 1.52 4.92
CA TYR A 18 3.57 1.89 6.27
C TYR A 18 3.73 3.40 6.47
N ARG A 19 4.06 4.17 5.44
CA ARG A 19 4.07 5.65 5.52
C ARG A 19 2.67 6.21 5.73
N ILE A 20 1.69 5.70 4.98
CA ILE A 20 0.27 6.06 5.14
C ILE A 20 -0.21 5.65 6.53
N ALA A 21 0.06 4.42 6.93
CA ALA A 21 -0.32 3.90 8.23
C ALA A 21 0.24 4.77 9.37
N MET A 22 1.52 5.16 9.28
CA MET A 22 2.12 6.05 10.27
C MET A 22 1.40 7.40 10.34
N PHE A 23 1.12 8.01 9.19
CA PHE A 23 0.36 9.27 9.13
C PHE A 23 -1.02 9.12 9.80
N VAL A 24 -1.77 8.07 9.45
CA VAL A 24 -3.10 7.80 10.02
C VAL A 24 -3.01 7.62 11.54
N VAL A 25 -2.08 6.80 12.05
CA VAL A 25 -1.94 6.54 13.48
C VAL A 25 -1.57 7.82 14.26
N ILE A 26 -0.70 8.67 13.70
CA ILE A 26 -0.40 9.98 14.30
C ILE A 26 -1.63 10.89 14.32
N SER A 27 -2.36 10.98 13.21
CA SER A 27 -3.60 11.76 13.14
C SER A 27 -4.64 11.26 14.15
N MET A 28 -4.79 9.95 14.31
CA MET A 28 -5.68 9.35 15.31
C MET A 28 -5.25 9.72 16.73
N PHE A 29 -3.96 9.66 17.06
CA PHE A 29 -3.46 10.05 18.38
C PHE A 29 -3.80 11.51 18.71
N MET A 30 -3.54 12.43 17.78
CA MET A 30 -3.84 13.85 17.96
C MET A 30 -5.35 14.10 18.09
N ALA A 31 -6.17 13.48 17.25
CA ALA A 31 -7.63 13.64 17.28
C ALA A 31 -8.22 13.14 18.59
N HIS A 32 -7.83 11.95 19.05
CA HIS A 32 -8.33 11.39 20.32
C HIS A 32 -7.85 12.21 21.52
N GLY A 33 -6.61 12.72 21.50
CA GLY A 33 -6.10 13.63 22.51
C GLY A 33 -6.95 14.90 22.63
N ALA A 34 -7.29 15.52 21.49
CA ALA A 34 -8.18 16.68 21.45
C ALA A 34 -9.61 16.33 21.93
N PHE A 35 -10.15 15.18 21.51
CA PHE A 35 -11.48 14.75 21.89
C PHE A 35 -11.60 14.40 23.38
N ILE A 36 -10.55 13.92 24.05
CA ILE A 36 -10.57 13.72 25.52
C ILE A 36 -10.89 15.04 26.21
N GLY A 37 -10.18 16.12 25.86
CA GLY A 37 -10.42 17.44 26.45
C GLY A 37 -11.80 18.00 26.09
N LEU A 38 -12.21 17.84 24.82
CA LEU A 38 -13.52 18.30 24.35
C LEU A 38 -14.67 17.61 25.09
N PHE A 39 -14.66 16.28 25.18
CA PHE A 39 -15.73 15.53 25.85
C PHE A 39 -15.75 15.75 27.35
N TRP A 40 -14.58 15.94 27.97
CA TRP A 40 -14.51 16.35 29.37
C TRP A 40 -15.19 17.70 29.60
N TYR A 41 -14.91 18.69 28.73
CA TYR A 41 -15.52 20.02 28.79
C TYR A 41 -17.04 19.99 28.56
N LEU A 42 -17.51 19.16 27.61
CA LEU A 42 -18.94 19.00 27.30
C LEU A 42 -19.70 18.15 28.33
N GLY A 43 -19.02 17.60 29.35
CA GLY A 43 -19.64 16.78 30.39
C GLY A 43 -19.97 15.34 29.95
N VAL A 44 -19.50 14.90 28.77
CA VAL A 44 -19.72 13.55 28.24
C VAL A 44 -18.53 12.66 28.62
N GLN A 45 -18.41 12.37 29.91
CA GLN A 45 -17.22 11.72 30.48
C GLN A 45 -17.01 10.29 29.95
N GLU A 46 -18.08 9.58 29.60
CA GLU A 46 -18.00 8.23 29.04
C GLU A 46 -17.19 8.20 27.74
N LEU A 47 -17.34 9.22 26.87
CA LEU A 47 -16.55 9.31 25.65
C LEU A 47 -15.11 9.74 25.91
N ALA A 48 -14.88 10.58 26.92
CA ALA A 48 -13.51 10.89 27.36
C ALA A 48 -12.79 9.63 27.88
N TYR A 49 -13.48 8.80 28.65
CA TYR A 49 -12.94 7.52 29.13
C TYR A 49 -12.78 6.49 28.01
N LEU A 50 -13.69 6.42 27.05
CA LEU A 50 -13.51 5.58 25.85
C LEU A 50 -12.23 5.97 25.10
N ASN A 51 -11.98 7.26 24.93
CA ASN A 51 -10.76 7.72 24.28
C ASN A 51 -9.51 7.37 25.08
N LEU A 52 -9.55 7.58 26.40
CA LEU A 52 -8.38 7.36 27.26
C LEU A 52 -8.05 5.88 27.46
N PHE A 53 -9.04 5.04 27.75
CA PHE A 53 -8.82 3.66 28.19
C PHE A 53 -8.99 2.61 27.10
N PHE A 54 -9.70 2.94 26.02
CA PHE A 54 -9.86 2.02 24.89
C PHE A 54 -9.07 2.50 23.67
N SER A 55 -9.29 3.74 23.25
CA SER A 55 -8.74 4.24 21.97
C SER A 55 -7.23 4.47 22.06
N MET A 56 -6.71 5.10 23.12
CA MET A 56 -5.27 5.33 23.28
C MET A 56 -4.44 4.03 23.32
N PRO A 57 -4.78 2.99 24.11
CA PRO A 57 -4.07 1.71 24.04
C PRO A 57 -4.11 1.04 22.65
N MET A 58 -5.24 1.14 21.94
CA MET A 58 -5.37 0.64 20.56
C MET A 58 -4.43 1.41 19.62
N ILE A 59 -4.38 2.74 19.72
CA ILE A 59 -3.49 3.58 18.92
C ILE A 59 -2.01 3.26 19.20
N LEU A 60 -1.62 3.07 20.46
CA LEU A 60 -0.26 2.66 20.83
C LEU A 60 0.09 1.28 20.27
N THR A 61 -0.86 0.34 20.31
CA THR A 61 -0.71 -0.97 19.65
C THR A 61 -0.56 -0.81 18.13
N GLY A 62 -1.29 0.13 17.53
CA GLY A 62 -1.15 0.52 16.13
C GLY A 62 0.25 1.02 15.80
N PHE A 63 0.80 1.94 16.59
CA PHE A 63 2.19 2.41 16.43
C PHE A 63 3.19 1.25 16.48
N TYR A 64 3.04 0.35 17.45
CA TYR A 64 3.88 -0.84 17.56
C TYR A 64 3.76 -1.74 16.31
N CYS A 65 2.55 -1.98 15.82
CA CYS A 65 2.31 -2.78 14.62
C CYS A 65 2.94 -2.18 13.37
N VAL A 66 2.91 -0.85 13.21
CA VAL A 66 3.56 -0.16 12.08
C VAL A 66 5.08 -0.38 12.09
N GLN A 67 5.72 -0.27 13.26
CA GLN A 67 7.16 -0.49 13.40
C GLN A 67 7.56 -1.96 13.10
N ARG A 68 6.70 -2.91 13.50
CA ARG A 68 6.92 -4.34 13.31
C ARG A 68 6.44 -4.87 11.96
N LYS A 69 5.88 -4.01 11.11
CA LYS A 69 5.28 -4.37 9.81
C LYS A 69 4.16 -5.41 9.92
N TRP A 70 3.35 -5.34 10.97
CA TRP A 70 2.22 -6.25 11.22
C TRP A 70 0.92 -5.68 10.66
N ILE A 71 0.77 -5.77 9.34
CA ILE A 71 -0.32 -5.10 8.62
C ILE A 71 -1.73 -5.61 8.99
N TRP A 72 -1.88 -6.91 9.24
CA TRP A 72 -3.17 -7.52 9.57
C TRP A 72 -3.66 -7.08 10.96
N THR A 73 -2.76 -7.09 11.94
CA THR A 73 -3.04 -6.62 13.30
C THR A 73 -3.32 -5.13 13.31
N LEU A 74 -2.56 -4.34 12.55
CA LEU A 74 -2.84 -2.91 12.38
C LEU A 74 -4.25 -2.67 11.84
N ALA A 75 -4.65 -3.37 10.77
CA ALA A 75 -5.98 -3.25 10.19
C ALA A 75 -7.08 -3.55 11.22
N PHE A 76 -6.93 -4.67 11.93
CA PHE A 76 -7.88 -5.09 12.94
C PHE A 76 -8.04 -4.07 14.06
N VAL A 77 -6.92 -3.58 14.60
CA VAL A 77 -6.90 -2.58 15.67
C VAL A 77 -7.52 -1.27 15.20
N SER A 78 -7.09 -0.74 14.05
CA SER A 78 -7.62 0.53 13.52
C SER A 78 -9.12 0.47 13.22
N PHE A 79 -9.61 -0.59 12.57
CA PHE A 79 -11.03 -0.68 12.23
C PHE A 79 -11.91 -0.92 13.45
N THR A 80 -11.44 -1.72 14.42
CA THR A 80 -12.19 -1.95 15.66
C THR A 80 -12.33 -0.67 16.46
N GLU A 81 -11.25 0.11 16.57
CA GLU A 81 -11.25 1.39 17.29
C GLU A 81 -12.26 2.36 16.68
N ILE A 82 -12.13 2.68 15.39
CA ILE A 82 -13.00 3.64 14.71
C ILE A 82 -14.46 3.20 14.76
N LEU A 83 -14.72 1.89 14.64
CA LEU A 83 -16.07 1.35 14.68
C LEU A 83 -16.72 1.53 16.07
N VAL A 84 -16.01 1.08 17.12
CA VAL A 84 -16.50 1.20 18.50
C VAL A 84 -16.67 2.67 18.86
N HIS A 85 -15.70 3.52 18.52
CA HIS A 85 -15.79 4.95 18.77
C HIS A 85 -17.02 5.58 18.12
N ALA A 86 -17.25 5.34 16.81
CA ALA A 86 -18.39 5.90 16.10
C ALA A 86 -19.74 5.45 16.68
N ILE A 87 -19.89 4.15 16.99
CA ILE A 87 -21.11 3.59 17.58
C ILE A 87 -21.38 4.23 18.94
N VAL A 88 -20.36 4.29 19.80
CA VAL A 88 -20.53 4.80 21.16
C VAL A 88 -20.76 6.32 21.15
N ALA A 89 -20.08 7.07 20.29
CA ALA A 89 -20.30 8.51 20.12
C ALA A 89 -21.73 8.83 19.66
N ILE A 90 -22.24 8.08 18.67
CA ILE A 90 -23.61 8.26 18.17
C ILE A 90 -24.65 7.84 19.22
N TYR A 91 -24.39 6.79 20.00
CA TYR A 91 -25.27 6.42 21.11
C TYR A 91 -25.37 7.53 22.18
N PHE A 92 -24.25 8.16 22.54
CA PHE A 92 -24.25 9.17 23.60
C PHE A 92 -24.71 10.56 23.13
N ILE A 93 -24.20 11.05 22.00
CA ILE A 93 -24.39 12.44 21.53
C ILE A 93 -25.32 12.52 20.30
N GLY A 94 -25.62 11.39 19.65
CA GLY A 94 -26.58 11.32 18.55
C GLY A 94 -25.98 11.34 17.16
N TRP A 95 -26.79 10.89 16.19
CA TRP A 95 -26.45 10.85 14.77
C TRP A 95 -26.07 12.23 14.22
N GLU A 96 -26.79 13.27 14.65
CA GLU A 96 -26.60 14.66 14.20
C GLU A 96 -25.22 15.24 14.51
N SER A 97 -24.42 14.61 15.37
CA SER A 97 -23.04 15.01 15.65
C SER A 97 -22.03 14.67 14.54
N GLY A 98 -22.41 13.81 13.58
CA GLY A 98 -21.59 13.52 12.39
C GLY A 98 -20.43 12.54 12.60
N PHE A 99 -20.31 11.83 13.74
CA PHE A 99 -19.19 10.88 13.93
C PHE A 99 -19.15 9.72 12.92
N TYR A 100 -20.24 9.46 12.19
CA TYR A 100 -20.24 8.47 11.10
C TYR A 100 -19.35 8.86 9.91
N PHE A 101 -18.93 10.12 9.76
CA PHE A 101 -17.98 10.53 8.71
C PHE A 101 -16.65 9.76 8.82
N TYR A 102 -16.23 9.36 10.02
CA TYR A 102 -15.01 8.57 10.22
C TYR A 102 -15.12 7.12 9.70
N LEU A 103 -16.33 6.56 9.62
CA LEU A 103 -16.56 5.27 8.95
C LEU A 103 -16.36 5.40 7.43
N LEU A 104 -16.77 6.52 6.83
CA LEU A 104 -16.52 6.79 5.41
C LEU A 104 -15.01 6.95 5.11
N VAL A 105 -14.26 7.59 6.00
CA VAL A 105 -12.79 7.65 5.90
C VAL A 105 -12.19 6.23 5.92
N SER A 106 -12.71 5.35 6.78
CA SER A 106 -12.26 3.95 6.87
C SER A 106 -12.50 3.16 5.58
N VAL A 107 -13.60 3.42 4.85
CA VAL A 107 -13.86 2.80 3.53
C VAL A 107 -12.77 3.14 2.52
N VAL A 108 -12.30 4.38 2.53
CA VAL A 108 -11.23 4.86 1.64
C VAL A 108 -9.88 4.27 2.05
N VAL A 109 -9.55 4.28 3.34
CA VAL A 109 -8.30 3.69 3.87
C VAL A 109 -8.21 2.19 3.62
N THR A 110 -9.34 1.47 3.65
CA THR A 110 -9.45 0.04 3.30
C THR A 110 -8.83 -0.28 1.94
N GLN A 111 -8.88 0.66 0.99
CA GLN A 111 -8.33 0.47 -0.35
C GLN A 111 -6.81 0.34 -0.37
N SER A 112 -6.11 0.86 0.65
CA SER A 112 -4.66 0.75 0.82
C SER A 112 -4.18 -0.68 1.10
N TYR A 113 -5.02 -1.50 1.73
CA TYR A 113 -4.61 -2.82 2.19
C TYR A 113 -4.42 -3.78 1.00
N PRO A 114 -3.43 -4.69 1.06
CA PRO A 114 -3.12 -5.64 -0.02
C PRO A 114 -4.11 -6.82 -0.06
N TRP A 115 -5.40 -6.53 0.13
CA TRP A 115 -6.48 -7.51 0.12
C TRP A 115 -7.02 -7.72 -1.29
N LYS A 116 -7.58 -8.91 -1.54
CA LYS A 116 -8.32 -9.18 -2.79
C LYS A 116 -9.52 -8.24 -2.91
N MET A 117 -9.87 -7.87 -4.15
CA MET A 117 -10.99 -6.94 -4.42
C MET A 117 -12.30 -7.36 -3.75
N PHE A 118 -12.61 -8.66 -3.73
CA PHE A 118 -13.80 -9.17 -3.06
C PHE A 118 -13.80 -8.86 -1.55
N ALA A 119 -12.68 -9.06 -0.85
CA ALA A 119 -12.58 -8.74 0.58
C ALA A 119 -12.75 -7.24 0.86
N LYS A 120 -12.19 -6.38 0.00
CA LYS A 120 -12.41 -4.92 0.08
C LYS A 120 -13.88 -4.58 -0.08
N PHE A 121 -14.55 -5.16 -1.07
CA PHE A 121 -15.99 -4.95 -1.30
C PHE A 121 -16.84 -5.35 -0.10
N ILE A 122 -16.57 -6.53 0.48
CA ILE A 122 -17.25 -6.99 1.71
C ILE A 122 -17.04 -6.00 2.86
N MET A 123 -15.82 -5.49 3.06
CA MET A 123 -15.56 -4.49 4.10
C MET A 123 -16.35 -3.20 3.89
N VAL A 124 -16.50 -2.74 2.65
CA VAL A 124 -17.35 -1.57 2.34
C VAL A 124 -18.81 -1.85 2.68
N LEU A 125 -19.32 -3.04 2.34
CA LEU A 125 -20.68 -3.44 2.71
C LEU A 125 -20.88 -3.51 4.22
N ILE A 126 -19.87 -3.98 4.98
CA ILE A 126 -19.91 -4.01 6.45
C ILE A 126 -20.00 -2.59 7.00
N PHE A 127 -19.11 -1.67 6.59
CA PHE A 127 -19.15 -0.28 7.06
C PHE A 127 -20.46 0.42 6.67
N GLY A 128 -20.94 0.21 5.43
CA GLY A 128 -22.22 0.74 4.97
C GLY A 128 -23.41 0.18 5.75
N GLY A 129 -23.44 -1.14 5.99
CA GLY A 129 -24.47 -1.81 6.77
C GLY A 129 -24.49 -1.36 8.23
N ILE A 130 -23.33 -1.17 8.85
CA ILE A 130 -23.26 -0.65 10.22
C ILE A 130 -23.70 0.82 10.25
N THR A 131 -23.31 1.63 9.27
CA THR A 131 -23.77 3.03 9.17
C THR A 131 -25.29 3.10 9.04
N LEU A 132 -25.88 2.26 8.19
CA LEU A 132 -27.33 2.15 8.06
C LEU A 132 -27.99 1.67 9.35
N ALA A 133 -27.42 0.65 10.01
CA ALA A 133 -27.93 0.17 11.29
C ALA A 133 -27.90 1.28 12.34
N MET A 134 -26.82 2.06 12.43
CA MET A 134 -26.75 3.16 13.37
C MET A 134 -27.85 4.20 13.13
N TYR A 135 -28.08 4.56 11.87
CA TYR A 135 -29.17 5.48 11.50
C TYR A 135 -30.56 4.95 11.89
N LEU A 136 -30.80 3.64 11.69
CA LEU A 136 -32.11 3.02 11.98
C LEU A 136 -32.35 2.76 13.47
N PHE A 137 -31.31 2.59 14.29
CA PHE A 137 -31.47 2.19 15.70
C PHE A 137 -31.14 3.28 16.72
N PHE A 138 -30.28 4.26 16.41
CA PHE A 138 -29.88 5.31 17.37
C PHE A 138 -30.61 6.64 17.13
N HIS A 139 -31.90 6.67 17.46
CA HIS A 139 -32.73 7.88 17.37
C HIS A 139 -32.73 8.73 18.64
N GLU A 140 -32.57 8.09 19.81
CA GLU A 140 -32.54 8.76 21.11
C GLU A 140 -31.10 8.94 21.59
N THR A 141 -30.78 10.12 22.12
CA THR A 141 -29.45 10.43 22.66
C THR A 141 -29.48 10.42 24.17
N LYS A 142 -28.44 9.88 24.80
CA LYS A 142 -28.33 9.92 26.27
C LYS A 142 -28.00 11.33 26.78
N TYR A 143 -27.19 12.08 26.04
CA TYR A 143 -26.84 13.45 26.34
C TYR A 143 -27.59 14.40 25.41
N SER A 144 -28.38 15.30 26.00
CA SER A 144 -29.05 16.40 25.30
C SER A 144 -28.15 17.63 25.31
N LEU A 145 -27.21 17.70 24.37
CA LEU A 145 -26.36 18.88 24.18
C LEU A 145 -27.14 19.99 23.47
N GLU A 146 -26.68 21.23 23.66
CA GLU A 146 -27.22 22.40 22.95
C GLU A 146 -27.08 22.21 21.44
N ARG A 147 -28.07 22.68 20.67
CA ARG A 147 -28.14 22.45 19.22
C ARG A 147 -26.92 23.01 18.49
N GLU A 148 -26.44 24.16 18.94
CA GLU A 148 -25.28 24.88 18.45
C GLU A 148 -24.00 24.05 18.63
N ILE A 149 -23.88 23.35 19.76
CA ILE A 149 -22.73 22.45 20.03
C ILE A 149 -22.79 21.25 19.09
N VAL A 150 -23.95 20.61 18.93
CA VAL A 150 -24.12 19.45 18.04
C VAL A 150 -23.83 19.85 16.59
N GLN A 151 -24.32 21.01 16.14
CA GLN A 151 -24.01 21.54 14.81
C GLN A 151 -22.52 21.87 14.64
N GLY A 152 -21.88 22.43 15.67
CA GLY A 152 -20.43 22.65 15.68
C GLY A 152 -19.64 21.35 15.52
N LEU A 153 -20.02 20.30 16.26
CA LEU A 153 -19.45 18.96 16.13
C LEU A 153 -19.67 18.39 14.73
N TYR A 154 -20.87 18.52 14.17
CA TYR A 154 -21.19 18.07 12.82
C TYR A 154 -20.28 18.70 11.77
N VAL A 155 -20.20 20.03 11.76
CA VAL A 155 -19.40 20.78 10.78
C VAL A 155 -17.93 20.44 10.94
N MET A 156 -17.42 20.39 12.17
CA MET A 156 -16.04 20.00 12.45
C MET A 156 -15.75 18.58 11.95
N ASN A 157 -16.57 17.60 12.30
CA ASN A 157 -16.40 16.20 11.89
C ASN A 157 -16.47 16.04 10.36
N MET A 158 -17.38 16.76 9.70
CA MET A 158 -17.48 16.79 8.24
C MET A 158 -16.21 17.38 7.60
N VAL A 159 -15.75 18.55 8.06
CA VAL A 159 -14.56 19.22 7.52
C VAL A 159 -13.31 18.36 7.75
N VAL A 160 -13.14 17.81 8.94
CA VAL A 160 -12.02 16.93 9.28
C VAL A 160 -12.08 15.64 8.44
N GLY A 161 -13.23 15.00 8.35
CA GLY A 161 -13.42 13.77 7.56
C GLY A 161 -13.09 13.99 6.09
N VAL A 162 -13.69 15.02 5.47
CA VAL A 162 -13.43 15.39 4.07
C VAL A 162 -11.96 15.77 3.87
N GLY A 163 -11.38 16.55 4.80
CA GLY A 163 -9.98 16.97 4.74
C GLY A 163 -9.00 15.79 4.78
N ILE A 164 -9.20 14.85 5.71
CA ILE A 164 -8.39 13.63 5.80
C ILE A 164 -8.53 12.79 4.52
N THR A 165 -9.76 12.61 4.02
CA THR A 165 -9.99 11.87 2.76
C THR A 165 -9.31 12.54 1.58
N ALA A 166 -9.43 13.87 1.44
CA ALA A 166 -8.79 14.61 0.36
C ALA A 166 -7.27 14.54 0.43
N ALA A 167 -6.68 14.72 1.61
CA ALA A 167 -5.24 14.59 1.82
C ALA A 167 -4.73 13.17 1.50
N TYR A 168 -5.48 12.15 1.91
CA TYR A 168 -5.18 10.75 1.59
C TYR A 168 -5.25 10.51 0.08
N VAL A 169 -6.34 10.91 -0.60
CA VAL A 169 -6.50 10.72 -2.05
C VAL A 169 -5.38 11.43 -2.82
N TRP A 170 -5.08 12.68 -2.45
CA TRP A 170 -3.97 13.43 -3.04
C TRP A 170 -2.63 12.70 -2.88
N TYR A 171 -2.33 12.20 -1.68
CA TYR A 171 -1.11 11.41 -1.44
C TYR A 171 -1.07 10.15 -2.30
N GLN A 172 -2.20 9.45 -2.42
CA GLN A 172 -2.31 8.24 -3.23
C GLN A 172 -2.08 8.51 -4.72
N VAL A 173 -2.69 9.56 -5.27
CA VAL A 173 -2.53 9.96 -6.68
C VAL A 173 -1.09 10.39 -6.95
N LYS A 174 -0.55 11.29 -6.12
CA LYS A 174 0.84 11.75 -6.22
C LYS A 174 1.80 10.56 -6.28
N MET A 175 1.59 9.58 -5.41
CA MET A 175 2.46 8.42 -5.35
C MET A 175 2.32 7.51 -6.58
N SER A 176 1.09 7.27 -7.04
CA SER A 176 0.86 6.49 -8.26
C SER A 176 1.51 7.12 -9.50
N MET A 177 1.49 8.45 -9.64
CA MET A 177 2.16 9.15 -10.74
C MET A 177 3.69 9.03 -10.68
N THR A 178 4.29 9.06 -9.48
CA THR A 178 5.74 8.85 -9.34
C THR A 178 6.11 7.42 -9.74
N PHE A 179 5.30 6.42 -9.35
CA PHE A 179 5.51 5.04 -9.73
C PHE A 179 5.42 4.80 -11.23
N GLU A 180 4.45 5.41 -11.89
CA GLU A 180 4.30 5.30 -13.33
C GLU A 180 5.55 5.80 -14.06
N LYS A 181 6.11 6.95 -13.63
CA LYS A 181 7.37 7.47 -14.17
C LYS A 181 8.58 6.57 -13.93
N GLU A 182 8.70 5.99 -12.72
CA GLU A 182 9.77 5.06 -12.40
C GLU A 182 9.66 3.76 -13.21
N LEU A 183 8.44 3.29 -13.45
CA LEU A 183 8.16 2.11 -14.27
C LEU A 183 8.50 2.36 -15.74
N ASP A 184 8.14 3.53 -16.28
CA ASP A 184 8.46 3.92 -17.65
C ASP A 184 9.97 4.02 -17.87
N ALA A 185 10.70 4.61 -16.91
CA ALA A 185 12.15 4.67 -16.96
C ALA A 185 12.79 3.27 -16.92
N ALA A 186 12.34 2.41 -16.00
CA ALA A 186 12.84 1.03 -15.90
C ALA A 186 12.53 0.21 -17.17
N ASN A 187 11.38 0.43 -17.81
CA ASN A 187 11.02 -0.23 -19.07
C ASN A 187 11.89 0.27 -20.24
N ALA A 188 12.25 1.55 -20.26
CA ALA A 188 13.17 2.10 -21.26
C ALA A 188 14.57 1.48 -21.11
N ASP A 189 15.10 1.43 -19.89
CA ASP A 189 16.40 0.80 -19.58
C ASP A 189 16.40 -0.70 -19.93
N LEU A 190 15.31 -1.42 -19.64
CA LEU A 190 15.16 -2.83 -20.01
C LEU A 190 15.14 -3.03 -21.53
N LYS A 191 14.52 -2.11 -22.27
CA LYS A 191 14.49 -2.16 -23.73
C LYS A 191 15.88 -1.95 -24.30
N GLU A 192 16.61 -0.94 -23.83
CA GLU A 192 17.99 -0.67 -24.25
C GLU A 192 18.91 -1.88 -23.98
N ASN A 193 18.83 -2.46 -22.79
CA ASN A 193 19.62 -3.65 -22.46
C ASN A 193 19.27 -4.86 -23.35
N ASN A 194 17.99 -5.06 -23.69
CA ASN A 194 17.59 -6.12 -24.61
C ASN A 194 18.14 -5.88 -26.01
N ASP A 195 18.13 -4.64 -26.50
CA ASP A 195 18.67 -4.28 -27.80
C ASP A 195 20.20 -4.54 -27.83
N LEU A 196 20.93 -4.15 -26.78
CA LEU A 196 22.36 -4.44 -26.62
C LEU A 196 22.67 -5.95 -26.56
N ILE A 197 21.86 -6.73 -25.84
CA ILE A 197 22.02 -8.20 -25.77
C ILE A 197 21.80 -8.81 -27.16
N LEU A 198 20.85 -8.29 -27.92
CA LEU A 198 20.57 -8.77 -29.27
C LEU A 198 21.74 -8.47 -30.23
N GLU A 199 22.32 -7.27 -30.11
CA GLU A 199 23.52 -6.88 -30.85
C GLU A 199 24.72 -7.78 -30.50
N GLN A 200 25.05 -7.93 -29.22
CA GLN A 200 26.11 -8.83 -28.76
C GLN A 200 25.92 -10.27 -29.22
N LYS A 201 24.66 -10.76 -29.21
CA LYS A 201 24.35 -12.10 -29.72
C LYS A 201 24.65 -12.21 -31.20
N THR A 202 24.31 -11.18 -31.99
CA THR A 202 24.57 -11.15 -33.43
C THR A 202 26.08 -11.19 -33.70
N GLU A 203 26.86 -10.37 -33.00
CA GLU A 203 28.33 -10.38 -33.10
C GLU A 203 28.93 -11.75 -32.76
N ILE A 204 28.44 -12.39 -31.68
CA ILE A 204 28.89 -13.73 -31.29
C ILE A 204 28.53 -14.77 -32.34
N GLU A 205 27.34 -14.71 -32.94
CA GLU A 205 26.92 -15.63 -34.00
C GLU A 205 27.77 -15.47 -35.27
N GLU A 206 28.11 -14.23 -35.65
CA GLU A 206 29.02 -13.94 -36.76
C GLU A 206 30.44 -14.45 -36.49
N ALA A 207 31.02 -14.11 -35.33
CA ALA A 207 32.34 -14.59 -34.94
C ALA A 207 32.40 -16.13 -34.88
N HIS A 208 31.35 -16.78 -34.37
CA HIS A 208 31.26 -18.24 -34.34
C HIS A 208 31.21 -18.83 -35.76
N LYS A 209 30.52 -18.19 -36.69
CA LYS A 209 30.50 -18.59 -38.11
C LYS A 209 31.88 -18.48 -38.75
N GLU A 210 32.58 -17.36 -38.55
CA GLU A 210 33.94 -17.15 -39.09
C GLU A 210 34.95 -18.17 -38.55
N ILE A 211 34.87 -18.49 -37.25
CA ILE A 211 35.70 -19.53 -36.62
C ILE A 211 35.41 -20.89 -37.25
N LYS A 212 34.12 -21.24 -37.44
CA LYS A 212 33.72 -22.51 -38.04
C LYS A 212 34.20 -22.64 -39.50
N ASP A 213 34.10 -21.56 -40.27
CA ASP A 213 34.58 -21.50 -41.64
C ASP A 213 36.11 -21.64 -41.70
N SER A 214 36.82 -20.97 -40.79
CA SER A 214 38.28 -21.08 -40.64
C SER A 214 38.74 -22.49 -40.28
N ILE A 215 38.06 -23.16 -39.34
CA ILE A 215 38.33 -24.56 -38.97
C ILE A 215 38.08 -25.49 -40.17
N SER A 216 36.97 -25.29 -40.88
CA SER A 216 36.63 -26.10 -42.05
C SER A 216 37.65 -25.93 -43.19
N TYR A 217 38.11 -24.69 -43.41
CA TYR A 217 39.17 -24.38 -44.38
C TYR A 217 40.50 -25.03 -43.99
N ALA A 218 40.93 -24.90 -42.73
CA ALA A 218 42.15 -25.54 -42.24
C ALA A 218 42.08 -27.08 -42.39
N LYS A 219 40.92 -27.69 -42.10
CA LYS A 219 40.69 -29.12 -42.31
C LYS A 219 40.80 -29.53 -43.78
N ARG A 220 40.30 -28.71 -44.71
CA ARG A 220 40.47 -28.95 -46.16
C ARG A 220 41.93 -28.92 -46.59
N ILE A 221 42.71 -27.93 -46.13
CA ILE A 221 44.16 -27.88 -46.38
C ILE A 221 44.84 -29.13 -45.81
N GLN A 222 44.53 -29.48 -44.57
CA GLN A 222 45.12 -30.63 -43.89
C GLN A 222 44.85 -31.93 -44.67
N SER A 223 43.61 -32.17 -45.09
CA SER A 223 43.25 -33.35 -45.90
C SER A 223 43.89 -33.36 -47.30
N ALA A 224 44.22 -32.21 -47.87
CA ALA A 224 44.87 -32.12 -49.18
C ALA A 224 46.39 -32.36 -49.11
N ILE A 225 47.03 -32.02 -47.98
CA ILE A 225 48.47 -32.22 -47.76
C ILE A 225 48.77 -33.62 -47.23
N LEU A 226 47.87 -34.20 -46.43
CA LEU A 226 48.07 -35.54 -45.91
C LEU A 226 48.02 -36.58 -47.04
N PRO A 227 48.96 -37.54 -47.08
CA PRO A 227 48.93 -38.62 -48.06
C PRO A 227 47.67 -39.49 -47.88
N PRO A 228 47.17 -40.14 -48.94
CA PRO A 228 45.97 -40.97 -48.87
C PRO A 228 46.10 -42.04 -47.78
N ASP A 229 45.01 -42.33 -47.08
CA ASP A 229 45.00 -43.29 -45.96
C ASP A 229 45.60 -44.67 -46.33
N SER A 230 45.53 -45.05 -47.61
CA SER A 230 46.15 -46.28 -48.13
C SER A 230 47.68 -46.27 -48.08
N MET A 231 48.32 -45.11 -48.26
CA MET A 231 49.77 -44.92 -48.15
C MET A 231 50.20 -44.87 -46.68
N ILE A 232 49.43 -44.18 -45.83
CA ILE A 232 49.69 -44.08 -44.39
C ILE A 232 49.62 -45.48 -43.75
N LYS A 233 48.56 -46.25 -44.02
CA LYS A 233 48.38 -47.63 -43.51
C LYS A 233 49.40 -48.64 -44.02
N LYS A 234 50.15 -48.32 -45.09
CA LYS A 234 51.21 -49.20 -45.61
C LYS A 234 52.53 -49.03 -44.85
N HIS A 235 52.72 -47.91 -44.14
CA HIS A 235 54.02 -47.54 -43.52
C HIS A 235 53.95 -47.26 -42.02
N LEU A 236 52.74 -47.26 -41.44
CA LEU A 236 52.52 -47.24 -40.00
C LEU A 236 51.88 -48.58 -39.58
N PRO A 237 52.38 -49.24 -38.50
CA PRO A 237 51.86 -50.52 -38.01
C PRO A 237 50.42 -50.43 -37.51
#